data_AF-A0ABD0Q7T8-F1
#
_entry.id   AF-A0ABD0Q7T8-F1
#
_cell.length_a   1.000
_cell.length_b   1.000
_cell.length_c   1.000
_cell.angle_alpha   90.00
_cell.angle_beta   90.00
_cell.angle_gamma   90.00
#
_symmetry.space_group_name_H-M   'P 1'
#
loop_
_entity.id
_entity.type
_entity.pdbx_description
1 polymer ?
#
loop_
_entity_poly.entity_id
_entity_poly.type
_entity_poly.pdbx_seq_one_letter_code
_entity_poly.pdbx_strand_id
1 'polypeptide(L)'
;MFCYTAYPNDAQRSAVAQALIEKHPCLKEPGSFNGIYGWQQGLKYKCGNYRTKRKALGSPELLINSMKYKMGDDRKPAKNIKKPKRAEVNYLPQHPSGETDSSLENVRLDLIEASKKRDVKSINDMMARTYSLRRMEVVAQSPDVAKLKERWPTLFEPFQ
;
A
#
# COMPACT_ATOMS: atom_id res chain seq x y z
N MET A 1 5.46 -2.51 -9.12
CA MET A 1 5.09 -2.16 -7.74
C MET A 1 5.92 -0.98 -7.25
N PHE A 2 5.39 -0.10 -6.40
CA PHE A 2 6.22 0.88 -5.70
C PHE A 2 7.05 0.14 -4.64
N CYS A 3 8.37 0.36 -4.61
CA CYS A 3 9.24 -0.33 -3.65
C CYS A 3 9.07 0.19 -2.21
N TYR A 4 8.65 1.46 -2.04
CA TYR A 4 8.49 2.09 -0.73
C TYR A 4 7.10 2.68 -0.54
N THR A 5 6.75 3.73 -1.29
CA THR A 5 5.43 4.35 -1.23
C THR A 5 5.14 5.14 -2.50
N ALA A 6 3.89 5.14 -2.94
CA ALA A 6 3.42 6.04 -3.97
C ALA A 6 3.27 7.49 -3.45
N TYR A 7 2.98 7.67 -2.17
CA TYR A 7 2.62 8.95 -1.55
C TYR A 7 3.59 9.29 -0.41
N PRO A 8 4.84 9.66 -0.73
CA PRO A 8 5.78 10.06 0.31
C PRO A 8 5.26 11.30 1.02
N ASN A 9 5.26 11.29 2.35
CA ASN A 9 4.91 12.46 3.17
C ASN A 9 6.07 13.48 3.18
N ASP A 10 5.88 14.59 3.90
CA ASP A 10 6.86 15.67 3.91
C ASP A 10 8.19 15.27 4.57
N ALA A 11 8.12 14.59 5.72
CA ALA A 11 9.30 14.09 6.42
C ALA A 11 10.12 13.10 5.56
N GLN A 12 9.45 12.20 4.83
CA GLN A 12 10.10 11.26 3.92
C GLN A 12 10.80 11.99 2.76
N ARG A 13 10.17 13.00 2.17
CA ARG A 13 10.81 13.81 1.11
C ARG A 13 11.99 14.61 1.67
N SER A 14 11.86 15.15 2.87
CA SER A 14 12.93 15.87 3.57
C SER A 14 14.14 14.98 3.81
N ALA A 15 13.94 13.78 4.34
CA ALA A 15 15.01 12.83 4.60
C ALA A 15 15.77 12.45 3.31
N VAL A 16 15.05 12.22 2.20
CA VAL A 16 15.68 11.92 0.91
C VAL A 16 16.47 13.12 0.36
N ALA A 17 15.91 14.34 0.47
CA ALA A 17 16.61 15.55 0.04
C ALA A 17 17.87 15.82 0.86
N GLN A 18 17.82 15.57 2.17
CA GLN A 18 18.97 15.68 3.06
C GLN A 18 20.05 14.66 2.69
N ALA A 19 19.70 13.38 2.55
CA ALA A 19 20.64 12.34 2.15
C ALA A 19 21.28 12.60 0.78
N LEU A 20 20.53 13.20 -0.16
CA LEU A 20 21.06 13.62 -1.46
C LEU A 20 22.17 14.65 -1.33
N ILE A 21 22.00 15.65 -0.46
CA ILE A 21 22.97 16.73 -0.24
C ILE A 21 24.15 16.27 0.60
N GLU A 22 23.94 15.42 1.61
CA GLU A 22 25.03 14.81 2.38
C GLU A 22 25.97 14.00 1.47
N LYS A 23 25.40 13.27 0.51
CA LYS A 23 26.19 12.53 -0.49
C LYS A 23 26.82 13.43 -1.55
N HIS A 24 26.17 14.54 -1.91
CA HIS A 24 26.61 15.46 -2.96
C HIS A 24 26.51 16.92 -2.49
N PRO A 25 27.48 17.42 -1.70
CA PRO A 25 27.39 18.75 -1.09
C PRO A 25 27.27 19.91 -2.11
N CYS A 26 27.76 19.72 -3.34
CA CYS A 26 27.64 20.69 -4.43
C CYS A 26 26.19 20.95 -4.89
N LEU A 27 25.24 20.08 -4.53
CA LEU A 27 23.82 20.25 -4.85
C LEU A 27 23.07 21.12 -3.85
N LYS A 28 23.73 21.59 -2.77
CA LYS A 28 23.08 22.42 -1.75
C LYS A 28 22.61 23.75 -2.34
N GLU A 29 21.34 24.07 -2.15
CA GLU A 29 20.72 25.29 -2.69
C GLU A 29 21.23 26.54 -1.94
N PRO A 30 21.91 27.48 -2.62
CA PRO A 30 22.38 28.72 -2.00
C PRO A 30 21.21 29.64 -1.64
N GLY A 31 21.25 30.26 -0.46
CA GLY A 31 20.21 31.17 0.02
C GLY A 31 18.95 30.51 0.59
N SER A 32 18.87 29.18 0.57
CA SER A 32 17.79 28.41 1.20
C SER A 32 18.09 28.17 2.69
N PHE A 33 17.09 28.35 3.57
CA PHE A 33 17.26 28.23 5.03
C PHE A 33 17.92 26.92 5.47
N ASN A 34 17.57 25.81 4.82
CA ASN A 34 18.12 24.48 5.09
C ASN A 34 18.92 23.90 3.91
N GLY A 35 19.03 24.63 2.79
CA GLY A 35 19.73 24.18 1.59
C GLY A 35 19.06 23.03 0.82
N ILE A 36 17.92 22.51 1.28
CA ILE A 36 17.28 21.29 0.75
C ILE A 36 15.88 21.53 0.18
N TYR A 37 15.29 22.71 0.40
CA TYR A 37 13.90 23.00 0.09
C TYR A 37 13.56 22.82 -1.40
N GLY A 38 14.37 23.35 -2.32
CA GLY A 38 14.17 23.15 -3.77
C GLY A 38 14.11 21.67 -4.16
N TRP A 39 14.99 20.85 -3.57
CA TRP A 39 14.99 19.40 -3.80
C TRP A 39 13.75 18.70 -3.25
N GLN A 40 13.26 19.10 -2.07
CA GLN A 40 12.01 18.57 -1.52
C GLN A 40 10.82 18.82 -2.46
N GLN A 41 10.72 20.04 -3.02
CA GLN A 41 9.66 20.38 -3.98
C GLN A 41 9.84 19.61 -5.29
N GLY A 42 11.07 19.52 -5.82
CA GLY A 42 11.39 18.73 -7.01
C GLY A 42 10.99 17.26 -6.85
N LEU A 43 11.29 16.65 -5.70
CA LEU A 43 10.88 15.29 -5.36
C LEU A 43 9.35 15.15 -5.29
N LYS A 44 8.65 16.11 -4.67
CA LYS A 44 7.18 16.14 -4.61
C LYS A 44 6.57 16.09 -6.01
N TYR A 45 7.04 16.94 -6.93
CA TYR A 45 6.56 16.97 -8.31
C TYR A 45 6.96 15.71 -9.08
N LYS A 46 8.19 15.23 -8.95
CA LYS A 46 8.67 14.00 -9.61
C LYS A 46 7.86 12.78 -9.20
N CYS A 47 7.61 12.61 -7.90
CA CYS A 47 6.74 11.55 -7.38
C CYS A 47 5.29 11.70 -7.87
N GLY A 48 4.77 12.92 -7.93
CA GLY A 48 3.44 13.22 -8.50
C GLY A 48 3.32 12.80 -9.96
N ASN A 49 4.26 13.20 -10.80
CA ASN A 49 4.29 12.86 -12.22
C ASN A 49 4.42 11.35 -12.44
N TYR A 50 5.29 10.69 -11.65
CA TYR A 50 5.45 9.25 -11.71
C TYR A 50 4.15 8.51 -11.31
N ARG A 51 3.46 8.96 -10.25
CA ARG A 51 2.13 8.44 -9.90
C ARG A 51 1.15 8.59 -11.06
N THR A 52 1.06 9.75 -11.69
CA THR A 52 0.14 9.96 -12.83
C THR A 52 0.44 8.98 -13.98
N LYS A 53 1.70 8.79 -14.34
CA LYS A 53 2.12 7.82 -15.37
C LYS A 53 1.77 6.38 -14.97
N ARG A 54 2.09 5.97 -13.74
CA ARG A 54 1.78 4.63 -13.22
C ARG A 54 0.27 4.37 -13.17
N LYS A 55 -0.52 5.39 -12.85
CA LYS A 55 -1.99 5.30 -12.86
C LYS A 55 -2.53 5.08 -14.28
N ALA A 56 -1.98 5.78 -15.28
CA ALA A 56 -2.36 5.60 -16.69
C ALA A 56 -2.05 4.18 -17.19
N LEU A 57 -0.99 3.55 -16.68
CA LEU A 57 -0.63 2.15 -16.94
C LEU A 57 -1.46 1.13 -16.15
N GLY A 58 -2.50 1.57 -15.45
CA GLY A 58 -3.43 0.68 -14.76
C GLY A 58 -2.95 0.15 -13.41
N SER A 59 -2.01 0.81 -12.74
CA SER A 59 -1.49 0.35 -11.42
C SER A 59 -2.62 0.23 -10.38
N PRO A 60 -2.94 -0.98 -9.88
CA PRO A 60 -4.10 -1.22 -8.99
C PRO A 60 -4.08 -0.33 -7.73
N GLU A 61 -2.91 -0.20 -7.10
CA GLU A 61 -2.66 0.67 -5.93
C GLU A 61 -3.13 2.13 -6.12
N LEU A 62 -3.05 2.63 -7.35
CA LEU A 62 -3.42 4.01 -7.69
C LEU A 62 -4.85 4.12 -8.21
N LEU A 63 -5.35 3.08 -8.87
CA LEU A 63 -6.71 3.05 -9.42
C LEU A 63 -7.76 2.96 -8.31
N ILE A 64 -7.49 2.21 -7.25
CA ILE A 64 -8.48 1.98 -6.18
C ILE A 64 -8.90 3.27 -5.45
N ASN A 65 -7.99 4.24 -5.39
CA ASN A 65 -8.24 5.55 -4.79
C ASN A 65 -8.82 6.57 -5.79
N SER A 66 -8.99 6.19 -7.06
CA SER A 66 -9.45 7.08 -8.11
C SER A 66 -10.97 7.12 -8.21
N MET A 67 -11.55 8.32 -8.11
CA MET A 67 -13.00 8.55 -8.28
C MET A 67 -13.59 7.95 -9.57
N LYS A 68 -12.82 7.94 -10.67
CA LYS A 68 -13.23 7.35 -11.97
C LYS A 68 -13.55 5.85 -11.89
N TYR A 69 -12.92 5.12 -10.97
CA TYR A 69 -13.04 3.66 -10.85
C TYR A 69 -13.90 3.23 -9.66
N LYS A 70 -14.48 4.19 -8.90
CA LYS A 70 -15.50 3.88 -7.91
C LYS A 70 -16.81 3.49 -8.62
N MET A 71 -17.48 2.44 -8.14
CA MET A 71 -18.69 1.89 -8.76
C MET A 71 -19.96 2.62 -8.29
N GLY A 72 -20.96 2.76 -9.17
CA GLY A 72 -22.31 3.22 -8.81
C GLY A 72 -22.37 4.48 -7.93
N ASP A 73 -23.13 4.39 -6.83
CA ASP A 73 -23.34 5.47 -5.85
C ASP A 73 -22.07 5.82 -5.03
N ASP A 74 -20.94 5.11 -5.24
CA ASP A 74 -19.64 5.42 -4.63
C ASP A 74 -18.88 6.56 -5.31
N ARG A 75 -19.33 7.05 -6.46
CA ARG A 75 -18.71 8.20 -7.16
C ARG A 75 -19.01 9.56 -6.53
N LYS A 76 -19.30 9.61 -5.23
CA LYS A 76 -19.45 10.87 -4.49
C LYS A 76 -18.08 11.29 -3.95
N PRO A 77 -17.63 12.55 -4.18
CA PRO A 77 -16.32 13.04 -3.72
C PRO A 77 -16.05 12.77 -2.23
N ALA A 78 -17.10 12.78 -1.41
CA ALA A 78 -17.03 12.60 0.04
C ALA A 78 -17.13 11.14 0.53
N LYS A 79 -17.49 10.17 -0.32
CA LYS A 79 -17.68 8.79 0.13
C LYS A 79 -16.33 8.12 0.39
N ASN A 80 -16.14 7.62 1.61
CA ASN A 80 -14.89 7.13 2.18
C ASN A 80 -13.83 8.22 2.47
N ILE A 81 -14.17 9.52 2.37
CA ILE A 81 -13.42 10.56 3.08
C ILE A 81 -13.94 10.56 4.51
N LYS A 82 -13.55 9.56 5.31
CA LYS A 82 -13.47 9.82 6.74
C LYS A 82 -12.41 10.91 6.85
N LYS A 83 -12.66 11.99 7.58
CA LYS A 83 -11.60 12.95 7.90
C LYS A 83 -10.82 12.44 9.12
N PRO A 84 -9.81 11.58 8.97
CA PRO A 84 -8.56 11.77 9.70
C PRO A 84 -7.64 12.58 8.81
N LYS A 85 -7.14 13.72 9.30
CA LYS A 85 -6.21 14.61 8.57
C LYS A 85 -4.88 13.92 8.13
N ARG A 86 -4.67 12.61 8.38
CA ARG A 86 -3.37 11.93 8.22
C ARG A 86 -3.35 10.48 7.73
N ALA A 87 -4.46 9.74 7.65
CA ALA A 87 -4.39 8.34 7.25
C ALA A 87 -5.70 7.85 6.66
N GLU A 88 -5.62 7.32 5.43
CA GLU A 88 -6.43 6.24 4.82
C GLU A 88 -6.29 6.35 3.29
N VAL A 89 -5.04 6.33 2.79
CA VAL A 89 -4.85 5.91 1.40
C VAL A 89 -4.97 4.40 1.43
N ASN A 90 -5.92 3.85 0.68
CA ASN A 90 -6.08 2.41 0.58
C ASN A 90 -4.84 1.82 -0.10
N TYR A 91 -3.89 1.36 0.71
CA TYR A 91 -2.71 0.64 0.23
C TYR A 91 -3.15 -0.72 -0.30
N LEU A 92 -2.89 -0.97 -1.59
CA LEU A 92 -3.17 -2.24 -2.26
C LEU A 92 -1.90 -2.70 -2.99
N PRO A 93 -1.08 -3.57 -2.38
CA PRO A 93 0.12 -4.10 -3.02
C PRO A 93 -0.23 -4.99 -4.21
N GLN A 94 0.69 -5.10 -5.17
CA GLN A 94 0.59 -6.12 -6.23
C GLN A 94 0.93 -7.50 -5.64
N HIS A 95 0.48 -8.57 -6.31
CA HIS A 95 0.91 -9.92 -5.95
C HIS A 95 2.43 -10.08 -6.13
N PRO A 96 3.06 -10.96 -5.32
CA PRO A 96 4.44 -11.37 -5.55
C PRO A 96 4.63 -11.90 -6.99
N SER A 97 5.85 -11.79 -7.51
CA SER A 97 6.16 -12.26 -8.87
C SER A 97 5.80 -13.74 -9.04
N GLY A 98 5.00 -14.03 -10.06
CA GLY A 98 4.55 -15.39 -10.38
C GLY A 98 3.29 -15.84 -9.64
N GLU A 99 2.80 -15.07 -8.68
CA GLU A 99 1.56 -15.36 -7.96
C GLU A 99 0.34 -14.73 -8.66
N THR A 100 -0.78 -15.44 -8.60
CA THR A 100 -2.10 -15.05 -9.14
C THR A 100 -3.15 -15.17 -8.03
N ASP A 101 -4.34 -14.62 -8.24
CA ASP A 101 -5.46 -14.77 -7.31
C ASP A 101 -5.73 -16.25 -6.99
N SER A 102 -5.68 -17.12 -8.01
CA SER A 102 -5.91 -18.57 -7.84
C SER A 102 -4.79 -19.26 -7.06
N SER A 103 -3.53 -18.93 -7.31
CA SER A 103 -2.42 -19.54 -6.55
C SER A 103 -2.42 -19.08 -5.09
N LEU A 104 -2.71 -17.80 -4.84
CA LEU A 104 -2.83 -17.27 -3.49
C LEU A 104 -4.07 -17.79 -2.74
N GLU A 105 -5.15 -18.10 -3.46
CA GLU A 105 -6.33 -18.75 -2.87
C GLU A 105 -6.00 -20.19 -2.42
N ASN A 106 -5.15 -20.92 -3.16
CA ASN A 106 -4.66 -22.22 -2.70
C ASN A 106 -3.81 -22.08 -1.43
N VAL A 107 -2.88 -21.10 -1.38
CA VAL A 107 -2.09 -20.82 -0.17
C VAL A 107 -2.98 -20.43 1.01
N ARG A 108 -4.12 -19.76 0.78
CA ARG A 108 -5.11 -19.46 1.83
C ARG A 108 -5.76 -20.74 2.38
N LEU A 109 -6.05 -21.72 1.53
CA LEU A 109 -6.58 -23.01 1.97
C LEU A 109 -5.54 -23.76 2.83
N ASP A 110 -4.28 -23.79 2.39
CA ASP A 110 -3.17 -24.38 3.14
C ASP A 110 -2.98 -23.70 4.51
N LEU A 111 -3.15 -22.38 4.56
CA LEU A 111 -3.11 -21.59 5.79
C LEU A 111 -4.19 -22.02 6.79
N ILE A 112 -5.40 -22.33 6.34
CA ILE A 112 -6.48 -22.84 7.22
C ILE A 112 -6.14 -24.23 7.73
N GLU A 113 -5.49 -25.07 6.93
CA GLU A 113 -5.05 -26.38 7.41
C GLU A 113 -3.92 -26.26 8.44
N ALA A 114 -2.93 -25.39 8.20
CA ALA A 114 -1.84 -25.14 9.12
C ALA A 114 -2.32 -24.53 10.45
N SER A 115 -3.37 -23.70 10.42
CA SER A 115 -3.96 -23.14 11.65
C SER A 115 -4.53 -24.21 12.57
N LYS A 116 -5.17 -25.24 12.00
CA LYS A 116 -5.66 -26.41 12.75
C LYS A 116 -4.52 -27.18 13.41
N LYS A 117 -3.36 -27.27 12.74
CA LYS A 117 -2.15 -27.93 13.24
C LYS A 117 -1.30 -27.04 14.17
N ARG A 118 -1.67 -25.76 14.34
CA ARG A 118 -0.94 -24.75 15.12
C ARG A 118 0.54 -24.60 14.73
N ASP A 119 0.86 -24.76 13.45
CA ASP A 119 2.22 -24.53 12.94
C ASP A 119 2.48 -23.02 12.75
N VAL A 120 2.93 -22.36 13.80
CA VAL A 120 3.13 -20.91 13.85
C VAL A 120 4.07 -20.41 12.76
N LYS A 121 5.13 -21.16 12.44
CA LYS A 121 6.12 -20.75 11.43
C LYS A 121 5.49 -20.73 10.04
N SER A 122 4.78 -21.79 9.68
CA SER A 122 4.11 -21.89 8.38
C SER A 122 2.95 -20.90 8.27
N ILE A 123 2.19 -20.70 9.36
CA ILE A 123 1.14 -19.67 9.43
C ILE A 123 1.72 -18.29 9.12
N ASN A 124 2.82 -17.89 9.77
CA ASN A 124 3.42 -16.58 9.55
C ASN A 124 3.92 -16.38 8.10
N ASP A 125 4.57 -17.38 7.51
CA ASP A 125 5.03 -17.31 6.12
C ASP A 125 3.85 -17.17 5.15
N MET A 126 2.83 -18.03 5.28
CA MET A 126 1.65 -18.00 4.42
C MET A 126 0.83 -16.72 4.62
N MET A 127 0.75 -16.19 5.84
CA MET A 127 0.10 -14.91 6.14
C MET A 127 0.79 -13.73 5.44
N ALA A 128 2.12 -13.78 5.30
CA ALA A 128 2.89 -12.80 4.56
C ALA A 128 2.68 -12.94 3.05
N ARG A 129 2.75 -14.17 2.51
CA ARG A 129 2.54 -14.45 1.07
C ARG A 129 1.15 -14.04 0.59
N THR A 130 0.13 -14.33 1.38
CA THR A 130 -1.28 -14.03 1.08
C THR A 130 -1.71 -12.58 1.38
N TYR A 131 -0.82 -11.75 1.91
CA TYR A 131 -1.14 -10.37 2.30
C TYR A 131 -1.79 -9.56 1.17
N SER A 132 -1.31 -9.74 -0.06
CA SER A 132 -1.81 -9.00 -1.23
C SER A 132 -3.24 -9.38 -1.59
N LEU A 133 -3.57 -10.68 -1.61
CA LEU A 133 -4.93 -11.20 -1.81
C LEU A 133 -5.88 -10.72 -0.71
N ARG A 134 -5.49 -10.91 0.55
CA ARG A 134 -6.28 -10.48 1.71
C ARG A 134 -6.57 -8.98 1.68
N ARG A 135 -5.57 -8.16 1.34
CA ARG A 135 -5.74 -6.70 1.25
C ARG A 135 -6.67 -6.32 0.10
N MET A 136 -6.63 -7.04 -1.02
CA MET A 136 -7.57 -6.83 -2.13
C MET A 136 -9.02 -7.08 -1.70
N GLU A 137 -9.28 -8.18 -0.99
CA GLU A 137 -10.62 -8.47 -0.45
C GLU A 137 -11.11 -7.34 0.47
N VAL A 138 -10.31 -6.98 1.49
CA VAL A 138 -10.69 -5.97 2.48
C VAL A 138 -10.96 -4.61 1.83
N VAL A 139 -10.10 -4.18 0.89
CA VAL A 139 -10.18 -2.84 0.31
C VAL A 139 -11.19 -2.76 -0.83
N ALA A 140 -11.15 -3.72 -1.76
CA ALA A 140 -11.94 -3.66 -2.98
C ALA A 140 -13.33 -4.24 -2.80
N GLN A 141 -13.45 -5.37 -2.08
CA GLN A 141 -14.73 -6.07 -1.90
C GLN A 141 -15.48 -5.59 -0.66
N SER A 142 -14.77 -5.03 0.32
CA SER A 142 -15.36 -4.53 1.58
C SER A 142 -16.35 -5.54 2.20
N PRO A 143 -15.94 -6.80 2.44
CA PRO A 143 -16.83 -7.83 2.93
C PRO A 143 -17.29 -7.55 4.36
N ASP A 144 -18.44 -8.10 4.74
CA ASP A 144 -18.89 -8.08 6.13
C ASP A 144 -17.88 -8.78 7.06
N VAL A 145 -17.84 -8.33 8.32
CA VAL A 145 -16.91 -8.85 9.33
C VAL A 145 -17.07 -10.36 9.52
N ALA A 146 -18.30 -10.88 9.45
CA ALA A 146 -18.55 -12.32 9.55
C ALA A 146 -17.84 -13.11 8.43
N LYS A 147 -17.97 -12.65 7.18
CA LYS A 147 -17.32 -13.25 6.01
C LYS A 147 -15.80 -13.12 6.08
N LEU A 148 -15.29 -12.00 6.59
CA LEU A 148 -13.85 -11.80 6.76
C LEU A 148 -13.27 -12.77 7.80
N LYS A 149 -13.95 -12.96 8.93
CA LYS A 149 -13.57 -13.94 9.97
C LYS A 149 -13.57 -15.37 9.44
N GLU A 150 -14.56 -15.72 8.64
CA GLU A 150 -14.66 -17.05 8.02
C GLU A 150 -13.51 -17.29 7.01
N ARG A 151 -13.20 -16.32 6.14
CA ARG A 151 -12.13 -16.47 5.14
C ARG A 151 -10.73 -16.46 5.74
N TRP A 152 -10.52 -15.70 6.82
CA TRP A 152 -9.21 -15.46 7.44
C TRP A 152 -9.25 -15.68 8.97
N PRO A 153 -9.53 -16.90 9.45
CA PRO A 153 -9.67 -17.17 10.88
C PRO A 153 -8.37 -16.86 11.64
N THR A 154 -7.21 -17.07 11.00
CA THR A 154 -5.89 -16.82 11.58
C THR A 154 -5.59 -15.36 11.91
N LEU A 155 -6.37 -14.41 11.41
CA LEU A 155 -6.27 -13.00 11.82
C LEU A 155 -6.85 -12.75 13.21
N PHE A 156 -7.76 -13.61 13.67
CA PHE A 156 -8.56 -13.40 14.87
C PHE A 156 -8.25 -14.40 15.98
N GLU A 157 -7.54 -15.47 15.65
CA GLU A 157 -7.03 -16.44 16.62
C GLU A 157 -5.61 -16.02 17.04
N PRO A 158 -5.37 -15.70 18.33
CA PRO A 158 -4.04 -15.40 18.80
C PRO A 158 -3.21 -16.68 18.82
N PHE A 159 -2.24 -16.78 17.91
CA PHE A 159 -1.14 -17.73 18.00
C PHE A 159 0.04 -17.00 18.65
N GLN A 160 0.01 -16.91 19.98
CA GLN A 160 1.16 -16.49 20.78
C GLN A 160 2.04 -17.70 21.11
#